data_AF-I2H5W4-F1
#
_entry.id   AF-I2H5W4-F1
#
_cell.length_a   1.000
_cell.length_b   1.000
_cell.length_c   1.000
_cell.angle_alpha   90.00
_cell.angle_beta   90.00
_cell.angle_gamma   90.00
#
_symmetry.space_group_name_H-M   'P 1'
#
loop_
_entity.id
_entity.type
_entity.pdbx_description
1 polymer ?
#
loop_
_entity_poly.entity_id
_entity_poly.type
_entity_poly.pdbx_seq_one_letter_code
_entity_poly.pdbx_strand_id
1 'polypeptide(L)'
;MSDLNEIYDLIRNAEQLTQRNDLLGALKKYREVETTIGSCKRKQKLQGNSDLDESVIEAIELLQEDISLRIREIESLTGNQRPISVGNNSKAMSLLNSWLPNNNNSIINGIDFNKSSMVTDPLLISIIDKLKINILMKLNDELEGEKTEAGSREFNITQQFNQFNKELLMYEQKKFNEYNLNLEQLAKENRKLSKQIIKLKERWDSLVASAKEKRNRQLGE
;
A
#
# COMPACT_ATOMS: atom_id res chain seq x y z
N MET A 1 12.92 -12.70 -30.09
CA MET A 1 11.53 -12.28 -30.33
C MET A 1 10.50 -13.19 -29.64
N SER A 2 10.61 -14.54 -29.73
CA SER A 2 9.67 -15.46 -29.04
C SER A 2 9.67 -15.31 -27.50
N ASP A 3 10.86 -15.28 -26.90
CA ASP A 3 11.02 -15.28 -25.43
C ASP A 3 10.51 -13.96 -24.79
N LEU A 4 10.55 -12.83 -25.50
CA LEU A 4 10.04 -11.54 -24.99
C LEU A 4 8.51 -11.48 -25.04
N ASN A 5 7.89 -12.05 -26.07
CA ASN A 5 6.43 -12.17 -26.15
C ASN A 5 5.91 -13.08 -25.03
N GLU A 6 6.61 -14.18 -24.74
CA GLU A 6 6.29 -15.06 -23.62
C GLU A 6 6.39 -14.32 -22.26
N ILE A 7 7.42 -13.49 -22.07
CA ILE A 7 7.55 -12.63 -20.88
C ILE A 7 6.34 -11.69 -20.75
N TYR A 8 5.95 -10.98 -21.81
CA TYR A 8 4.82 -10.06 -21.75
C TYR A 8 3.47 -10.77 -21.53
N ASP A 9 3.28 -11.96 -22.08
CA ASP A 9 2.09 -12.77 -21.83
C ASP A 9 2.03 -13.25 -20.37
N LEU A 10 3.17 -13.65 -19.79
CA LEU A 10 3.26 -14.00 -18.37
C LEU A 10 2.97 -12.79 -17.47
N ILE A 11 3.49 -11.61 -17.79
CA ILE A 11 3.21 -10.36 -17.07
C ILE A 11 1.72 -10.01 -17.15
N ARG A 12 1.13 -10.08 -18.34
CA ARG A 12 -0.31 -9.81 -18.54
C ARG A 12 -1.17 -10.77 -17.72
N ASN A 13 -0.80 -12.05 -17.66
CA ASN A 13 -1.51 -13.04 -16.85
C ASN A 13 -1.34 -12.77 -15.35
N ALA A 14 -0.15 -12.36 -14.91
CA ALA A 14 0.11 -12.00 -13.52
C ALA A 14 -0.73 -10.79 -13.09
N GLU A 15 -0.81 -9.74 -13.92
CA GLU A 15 -1.62 -8.55 -13.66
C GLU A 15 -3.12 -8.87 -13.61
N GLN A 16 -3.63 -9.76 -14.47
CA GLN A 16 -5.02 -10.22 -14.39
C GLN A 16 -5.31 -10.96 -13.07
N LEU A 17 -4.36 -11.73 -12.54
CA LEU A 17 -4.49 -12.41 -11.25
C LEU A 17 -4.45 -11.41 -10.09
N THR A 18 -3.58 -10.39 -10.17
CA THR A 18 -3.54 -9.28 -9.21
C THR A 18 -4.88 -8.52 -9.18
N GLN A 19 -5.47 -8.23 -10.34
CA GLN A 19 -6.79 -7.58 -10.43
C GLN A 19 -7.92 -8.43 -9.84
N ARG A 20 -7.80 -9.76 -9.91
CA ARG A 20 -8.76 -10.72 -9.33
C ARG A 20 -8.49 -11.03 -7.85
N ASN A 21 -7.54 -10.34 -7.22
CA ASN A 21 -7.10 -10.55 -5.85
C ASN A 21 -6.52 -11.96 -5.56
N ASP A 22 -6.08 -12.68 -6.61
CA ASP A 22 -5.32 -13.93 -6.48
C ASP A 22 -3.82 -13.60 -6.40
N LEU A 23 -3.39 -13.12 -5.24
CA LEU A 23 -2.03 -12.66 -5.01
C LEU A 23 -1.01 -13.80 -5.05
N LEU A 24 -1.38 -15.01 -4.62
CA LEU A 24 -0.51 -16.18 -4.65
C LEU A 24 -0.29 -16.67 -6.09
N GLY A 25 -1.37 -16.69 -6.90
CA GLY A 25 -1.28 -16.98 -8.33
C GLY A 25 -0.46 -15.95 -9.09
N ALA A 26 -0.66 -14.66 -8.79
CA ALA A 26 0.12 -13.57 -9.37
C ALA A 26 1.61 -13.69 -9.03
N LEU A 27 1.95 -13.95 -7.76
CA LEU A 27 3.33 -14.09 -7.30
C LEU A 27 4.05 -15.27 -7.97
N LYS A 28 3.35 -16.41 -8.14
CA LYS A 28 3.88 -17.55 -8.91
C LYS A 28 4.20 -17.14 -10.35
N LYS A 29 3.32 -16.38 -11.00
CA LYS A 29 3.52 -15.91 -12.37
C LYS A 29 4.65 -14.89 -12.50
N TYR A 30 4.81 -13.97 -11.55
CA TYR A 30 5.95 -13.06 -11.54
C TYR A 30 7.30 -13.76 -11.33
N ARG A 31 7.36 -14.83 -10.52
CA ARG A 31 8.57 -15.67 -10.40
C ARG A 31 8.86 -16.47 -11.68
N GLU A 32 7.82 -16.88 -12.41
CA GLU A 32 7.97 -17.48 -13.75
C GLU A 32 8.55 -16.45 -14.75
N VAL A 33 8.21 -15.17 -14.62
CA VAL A 33 8.81 -14.07 -15.42
C VAL A 33 10.30 -13.92 -15.11
N GLU A 34 10.71 -13.84 -13.84
CA GLU A 34 12.14 -13.73 -13.47
C GLU A 34 12.98 -14.90 -13.99
N THR A 35 12.45 -16.12 -13.89
CA THR A 35 13.16 -17.31 -14.38
C THR A 35 13.29 -17.34 -15.90
N THR A 36 12.28 -16.83 -16.62
CA THR A 36 12.28 -16.69 -18.07
C THR A 36 13.25 -15.59 -18.53
N ILE A 37 13.26 -14.43 -17.86
CA ILE A 37 14.23 -13.35 -18.10
C ILE A 37 15.67 -13.84 -17.85
N GLY A 38 15.90 -14.52 -16.73
CA GLY A 38 17.23 -15.07 -16.41
C GLY A 38 17.69 -16.14 -17.42
N SER A 39 16.77 -16.93 -17.96
CA SER A 39 17.07 -17.91 -19.01
C SER A 39 17.33 -17.26 -20.36
N CYS A 40 16.62 -16.17 -20.69
CA CYS A 40 16.87 -15.35 -21.87
C CYS A 40 18.26 -14.70 -21.83
N LYS A 41 18.63 -14.09 -20.69
CA LYS A 41 19.98 -13.52 -20.47
C LYS A 41 21.09 -14.57 -20.58
N ARG A 42 20.88 -15.78 -20.05
CA ARG A 42 21.86 -16.88 -20.16
C ARG A 42 22.03 -17.37 -21.60
N LYS A 43 20.92 -17.55 -22.33
CA LYS A 43 20.96 -17.92 -23.77
C LYS A 43 21.69 -16.86 -24.60
N GLN A 44 21.47 -15.57 -24.30
CA GLN A 44 22.17 -14.46 -24.97
C GLN A 44 23.67 -14.44 -24.67
N LYS A 45 24.08 -14.61 -23.40
CA LYS A 45 25.50 -14.69 -23.03
C LYS A 45 26.24 -15.89 -23.65
N LEU A 46 25.55 -17.02 -23.85
CA LEU A 46 26.12 -18.24 -24.45
C LEU A 46 26.21 -18.20 -25.98
N GLN A 47 25.35 -17.42 -26.65
CA GLN A 47 25.34 -17.34 -28.11
C GLN A 47 26.34 -16.33 -28.69
N GLY A 48 27.05 -15.56 -27.87
CA GLY A 48 28.08 -14.62 -28.35
C GLY A 48 27.56 -13.58 -29.35
N ASN A 49 26.24 -13.38 -29.42
CA ASN A 49 25.60 -12.51 -30.41
C ASN A 49 25.54 -11.08 -29.87
N SER A 50 26.50 -10.29 -30.30
CA SER A 50 26.58 -8.82 -30.21
C SER A 50 25.58 -8.12 -31.14
N ASP A 51 24.34 -8.59 -31.22
CA ASP A 51 23.36 -8.14 -32.22
C ASP A 51 22.09 -7.53 -31.60
N LEU A 52 22.07 -7.41 -30.27
CA LEU A 52 21.04 -6.67 -29.55
C LEU A 52 21.62 -5.33 -29.15
N ASP A 53 20.93 -4.27 -29.58
CA ASP A 53 21.22 -2.90 -29.22
C ASP A 53 21.31 -2.79 -27.68
N GLU A 54 22.28 -2.01 -27.19
CA GLU A 54 22.55 -1.79 -25.77
C GLU A 54 21.25 -1.36 -25.06
N SER A 55 20.42 -0.59 -25.76
CA SER A 55 19.10 -0.15 -25.30
C SER A 55 18.13 -1.30 -25.00
N VAL A 56 18.18 -2.40 -25.75
CA VAL A 56 17.32 -3.58 -25.51
C VAL A 56 17.80 -4.37 -24.30
N ILE A 57 19.11 -4.43 -24.07
CA ILE A 57 19.70 -5.06 -22.88
C ILE A 57 19.31 -4.27 -21.64
N GLU A 58 19.45 -2.95 -21.68
CA GLU A 58 19.04 -2.02 -20.63
C GLU A 58 17.54 -2.12 -20.34
N ALA A 59 16.69 -2.17 -21.38
CA ALA A 59 15.25 -2.33 -21.20
C ALA A 59 14.86 -3.66 -20.52
N ILE A 60 15.58 -4.75 -20.80
CA ILE A 60 15.36 -6.05 -20.14
C ILE A 60 15.85 -6.00 -18.67
N GLU A 61 16.89 -5.23 -18.37
CA GLU A 61 17.36 -4.99 -17.00
C GLU A 61 16.37 -4.18 -16.17
N LEU A 62 15.86 -3.08 -16.72
CA LEU A 62 14.81 -2.29 -16.08
C LEU A 62 13.54 -3.10 -15.86
N LEU A 63 13.13 -3.90 -16.85
CA LEU A 63 11.98 -4.80 -16.70
C LEU A 63 12.20 -5.84 -15.59
N GLN A 64 13.43 -6.35 -15.44
CA GLN A 64 13.73 -7.28 -14.37
C GLN A 64 13.61 -6.60 -13.00
N GLU A 65 14.13 -5.38 -12.86
CA GLU A 65 14.05 -4.60 -11.62
C GLU A 65 12.60 -4.29 -11.25
N ASP A 66 11.79 -3.86 -12.22
CA ASP A 66 10.35 -3.61 -12.03
C ASP A 66 9.62 -4.87 -11.56
N ILE A 67 9.92 -6.03 -12.15
CA ILE A 67 9.31 -7.31 -11.74
C ILE A 67 9.76 -7.72 -10.33
N SER A 68 11.03 -7.54 -9.98
CA SER A 68 11.53 -7.82 -8.63
C SER A 68 10.94 -6.87 -7.57
N LEU A 69 10.68 -5.61 -7.93
CA LEU A 69 9.94 -4.66 -7.07
C LEU A 69 8.49 -5.14 -6.89
N ARG A 70 7.82 -5.52 -7.98
CA ARG A 70 6.45 -6.00 -7.95
C ARG A 70 6.26 -7.27 -7.12
N ILE A 71 7.23 -8.20 -7.17
CA ILE A 71 7.24 -9.39 -6.31
C ILE A 71 7.32 -8.99 -4.83
N ARG A 72 8.22 -8.07 -4.47
CA ARG A 72 8.37 -7.58 -3.09
C ARG A 72 7.10 -6.91 -2.57
N GLU A 73 6.43 -6.12 -3.41
CA GLU A 73 5.13 -5.52 -3.09
C GLU A 73 4.09 -6.60 -2.79
N ILE A 74 3.91 -7.57 -3.68
CA ILE A 74 2.90 -8.64 -3.51
C ILE A 74 3.24 -9.55 -2.31
N GLU A 75 4.53 -9.78 -2.03
CA GLU A 75 4.99 -10.51 -0.85
C GLU A 75 4.64 -9.77 0.45
N SER A 76 4.80 -8.45 0.49
CA SER A 76 4.38 -7.64 1.65
C SER A 76 2.86 -7.70 1.89
N LEU A 77 2.07 -7.73 0.82
CA LEU A 77 0.62 -7.83 0.88
C LEU A 77 0.15 -9.23 1.32
N THR A 78 0.86 -10.29 0.94
CA THR A 78 0.55 -11.67 1.32
C THR A 78 1.06 -12.03 2.72
N GLY A 79 2.18 -11.46 3.17
CA GLY A 79 2.69 -11.59 4.54
C GLY A 79 1.71 -11.11 5.62
N ASN A 80 0.90 -10.10 5.29
CA ASN A 80 -0.14 -9.54 6.16
C ASN A 80 -1.47 -10.33 6.13
N GLN A 81 -1.60 -11.37 5.31
CA GLN A 81 -2.80 -12.22 5.22
C GLN A 81 -2.71 -13.54 6.01
N ARG A 82 -1.74 -13.68 6.93
CA ARG A 82 -1.80 -14.79 7.91
C ARG A 82 -2.91 -14.49 8.92
N PRO A 83 -3.84 -15.42 9.20
CA PRO A 83 -4.84 -15.21 10.23
C PRO A 83 -4.13 -15.03 11.57
N ILE A 84 -4.30 -13.85 12.18
CA ILE A 84 -3.94 -13.60 13.57
C ILE A 84 -4.78 -14.57 14.40
N SER A 85 -4.16 -15.67 14.83
CA SER A 85 -4.67 -16.49 15.91
C SER A 85 -4.88 -15.57 17.10
N VAL A 86 -6.13 -15.45 17.55
CA VAL A 86 -6.57 -14.68 18.72
C VAL A 86 -5.92 -15.30 19.96
N GLY A 87 -4.69 -14.87 20.25
CA GLY A 87 -3.98 -15.14 21.49
C GLY A 87 -4.30 -14.02 22.47
N ASN A 88 -5.15 -14.32 23.44
CA ASN A 88 -5.45 -13.47 24.60
C ASN A 88 -4.16 -12.94 25.24
N ASN A 89 -3.85 -11.66 25.00
CA ASN A 89 -2.93 -10.88 25.81
C ASN A 89 -3.46 -9.45 25.98
N SER A 90 -4.66 -9.37 26.55
CA SER A 90 -5.19 -8.15 27.15
C SER A 90 -4.38 -7.83 28.42
N LYS A 91 -3.24 -7.14 28.28
CA LYS A 91 -2.56 -6.40 29.39
C LYS A 91 -1.40 -5.47 28.98
N ALA A 92 -1.05 -5.34 27.70
CA ALA A 92 0.08 -4.51 27.25
C ALA A 92 -0.30 -3.26 26.43
N MET A 93 -1.55 -2.78 26.50
CA MET A 93 -2.04 -1.65 25.68
C MET A 93 -2.63 -0.50 26.54
N SER A 94 -1.97 -0.14 27.64
CA SER A 94 -2.42 0.98 28.49
C SER A 94 -1.37 2.08 28.75
N LEU A 95 -0.25 2.11 28.01
CA LEU A 95 0.80 3.12 28.22
C LEU A 95 0.98 4.12 27.07
N LEU A 96 0.15 4.07 26.02
CA LEU A 96 0.23 5.00 24.88
C LEU A 96 -0.93 6.02 24.81
N ASN A 97 -1.81 6.07 25.81
CA ASN A 97 -2.94 6.99 25.84
C ASN A 97 -2.62 8.39 26.42
N SER A 98 -1.37 8.70 26.76
CA SER A 98 -1.01 9.96 27.43
C SER A 98 -0.53 11.09 26.52
N TRP A 99 -0.55 10.92 25.19
CA TRP A 99 -0.06 11.94 24.24
C TRP A 99 -1.08 12.20 23.14
N LEU A 100 -2.27 12.65 23.52
CA LEU A 100 -3.26 13.22 22.60
C LEU A 100 -3.21 14.74 22.73
N PRO A 101 -2.73 15.50 21.72
CA PRO A 101 -3.21 16.85 21.53
C PRO A 101 -4.63 16.76 20.95
N ASN A 102 -5.59 17.23 21.74
CA ASN A 102 -6.95 17.52 21.34
C ASN A 102 -6.93 18.42 20.09
N ASN A 103 -7.17 17.86 18.91
CA ASN A 103 -7.25 18.62 17.67
C ASN A 103 -8.63 18.47 17.03
N ASN A 104 -9.62 19.09 17.68
CA ASN A 104 -10.82 19.55 17.01
C ASN A 104 -10.42 20.71 16.10
N ASN A 105 -10.05 20.43 14.85
CA ASN A 105 -10.26 21.39 13.77
C ASN A 105 -10.32 20.70 12.41
N SER A 106 -11.48 20.87 11.79
CA SER A 106 -11.74 20.63 10.38
C SER A 106 -10.73 21.35 9.50
N ILE A 107 -10.03 20.61 8.62
CA ILE A 107 -9.47 21.15 7.39
C ILE A 107 -9.99 20.30 6.24
N ILE A 108 -11.22 20.62 5.84
CA ILE A 108 -11.64 20.51 4.46
C ILE A 108 -11.06 21.77 3.80
N ASN A 109 -10.04 21.63 2.96
CA ASN A 109 -9.77 22.53 1.82
C ASN A 109 -8.52 22.05 1.05
N GLY A 110 -8.73 21.83 -0.26
CA GLY A 110 -7.69 21.93 -1.30
C GLY A 110 -6.63 20.85 -1.31
N ILE A 111 -6.87 19.79 -2.07
CA ILE A 111 -5.78 18.92 -2.56
C ILE A 111 -5.01 19.74 -3.61
N ASP A 112 -3.91 20.34 -3.19
CA ASP A 112 -2.94 21.03 -4.05
C ASP A 112 -1.76 20.07 -4.29
N PHE A 113 -1.77 19.37 -5.43
CA PHE A 113 -0.81 18.32 -5.80
C PHE A 113 0.60 18.85 -6.15
N ASN A 114 0.84 20.17 -6.07
CA ASN A 114 2.09 20.80 -6.51
C ASN A 114 3.02 21.26 -5.37
N LYS A 115 2.71 20.93 -4.12
CA LYS A 115 3.73 20.96 -3.06
C LYS A 115 4.15 19.54 -2.73
N SER A 116 5.34 19.18 -3.22
CA SER A 116 6.22 18.21 -2.56
C SER A 116 6.53 18.74 -1.16
N SER A 117 5.54 18.65 -0.27
CA SER A 117 5.69 18.94 1.12
C SER A 117 6.27 17.69 1.74
N MET A 118 7.54 17.79 2.12
CA MET A 118 8.15 16.90 3.09
C MET A 118 7.12 16.51 4.16
N VAL A 119 7.05 15.21 4.45
CA VAL A 119 6.34 14.56 5.55
C VAL A 119 5.66 15.56 6.50
N THR A 120 4.37 15.84 6.29
CA THR A 120 3.59 16.76 7.15
C THR A 120 2.95 16.05 8.33
N ASP A 121 3.10 14.73 8.45
CA ASP A 121 2.47 13.97 9.52
C ASP A 121 3.28 14.11 10.83
N PRO A 122 2.72 14.74 11.88
CA PRO A 122 3.43 14.95 13.14
C PRO A 122 3.95 13.66 13.78
N LEU A 123 3.26 12.53 13.57
CA LEU A 123 3.67 11.24 14.10
C LEU A 123 4.87 10.69 13.33
N LEU A 124 4.86 10.80 12.00
CA LEU A 124 6.00 10.36 11.18
C LEU A 124 7.22 11.26 11.39
N ILE A 125 7.01 12.58 11.52
CA ILE A 125 8.06 13.54 11.90
C ILE A 125 8.69 13.13 13.22
N SER A 126 7.88 12.82 14.24
CA SER A 126 8.38 12.41 15.55
C SER A 126 9.20 11.11 15.51
N ILE A 127 8.78 10.12 14.71
CA ILE A 127 9.53 8.87 14.54
C ILE A 127 10.89 9.13 13.87
N ILE A 128 10.91 9.98 12.83
CA ILE A 128 12.14 10.37 12.12
C ILE A 128 13.07 11.19 13.02
N ASP A 129 12.53 12.16 13.75
CA ASP A 129 13.30 13.01 14.67
C ASP A 129 13.92 12.18 15.80
N LYS A 130 13.20 11.18 16.31
CA LYS A 130 13.73 10.25 17.32
C LYS A 130 14.90 9.43 16.79
N LEU A 131 14.81 8.89 15.57
CA LEU A 131 15.92 8.20 14.93
C LEU A 131 17.12 9.14 14.77
N LYS A 132 16.87 10.36 14.28
CA LYS A 132 17.90 11.38 14.07
C LYS A 132 18.60 11.76 15.37
N ILE A 133 17.85 12.03 16.44
CA ILE A 133 18.40 12.36 17.77
C ILE A 133 19.23 11.19 18.30
N ASN A 134 18.71 9.97 18.22
CA ASN A 134 19.41 8.79 18.73
C ASN A 134 20.73 8.52 17.99
N ILE A 135 20.76 8.69 16.67
CA ILE A 135 21.99 8.57 15.88
C ILE A 135 22.96 9.70 16.23
N LEU A 136 22.49 10.95 16.30
CA LEU A 136 23.34 12.12 16.62
C LEU A 136 23.94 12.04 18.03
N MET A 137 23.15 11.64 19.03
CA MET A 137 23.66 11.43 20.40
C MET A 137 24.76 10.37 20.41
N LYS A 138 24.57 9.25 19.69
CA LYS A 138 25.57 8.18 19.64
C LYS A 138 26.83 8.57 18.88
N LEU A 139 26.73 9.39 17.84
CA LEU A 139 27.90 9.93 17.14
C LEU A 139 28.64 10.99 17.98
N ASN A 140 27.93 11.77 18.80
CA ASN A 140 28.54 12.75 19.72
C ASN A 140 29.21 12.10 20.94
N ASP A 141 28.61 11.06 21.53
CA ASP A 141 29.22 10.27 22.63
C ASP A 141 30.61 9.74 22.21
N GLU A 142 30.78 9.41 20.92
CA GLU A 142 32.05 8.91 20.34
C GLU A 142 33.09 10.02 20.09
N LEU A 143 32.67 11.29 19.97
CA LEU A 143 33.57 12.43 19.82
C LEU A 143 34.21 12.85 21.16
N GLU A 144 33.57 12.52 22.28
CA GLU A 144 34.04 12.89 23.63
C GLU A 144 34.96 11.86 24.32
N GLY A 145 35.30 10.73 23.67
CA GLY A 145 36.50 9.97 24.05
C GLY A 145 36.40 8.45 24.18
N GLU A 146 35.25 7.83 23.90
CA GLU A 146 35.16 6.36 23.90
C GLU A 146 35.47 5.79 22.50
N LYS A 147 36.67 5.20 22.34
CA LYS A 147 36.98 4.37 21.15
C LYS A 147 36.16 3.08 21.23
N THR A 148 34.90 3.13 20.83
CA THR A 148 34.08 1.94 20.59
C THR A 148 34.62 1.17 19.40
N GLU A 149 34.76 -0.16 19.53
CA GLU A 149 35.11 -1.04 18.42
C GLU A 149 34.10 -0.89 17.28
N ALA A 150 34.58 -0.88 16.03
CA ALA A 150 33.73 -0.67 14.84
C ALA A 150 32.51 -1.62 14.78
N GLY A 151 32.65 -2.86 15.27
CA GLY A 151 31.54 -3.83 15.35
C GLY A 151 30.45 -3.48 16.38
N SER A 152 30.81 -2.82 17.50
CA SER A 152 29.84 -2.33 18.49
C SER A 152 29.03 -1.15 17.95
N ARG A 153 29.67 -0.29 17.13
CA ARG A 153 29.02 0.83 16.46
C ARG A 153 27.97 0.37 15.45
N GLU A 154 28.36 -0.57 14.58
CA GLU A 154 27.46 -1.14 13.59
C GLU A 154 26.26 -1.81 14.26
N PHE A 155 26.48 -2.54 15.35
CA PHE A 155 25.41 -3.16 16.13
C PHE A 155 24.42 -2.13 16.71
N ASN A 156 24.92 -1.04 17.30
CA ASN A 156 24.08 0.00 17.90
C ASN A 156 23.26 0.78 16.87
N ILE A 157 23.87 1.13 15.73
CA ILE A 157 23.16 1.78 14.62
C ILE A 157 22.09 0.83 14.06
N THR A 158 22.44 -0.44 13.87
CA THR A 158 21.49 -1.47 13.43
C THR A 158 20.33 -1.62 14.39
N GLN A 159 20.55 -1.54 15.71
CA GLN A 159 19.46 -1.54 16.69
C GLN A 159 18.53 -0.33 16.56
N GLN A 160 19.08 0.87 16.32
CA GLN A 160 18.25 2.07 16.13
C GLN A 160 17.40 1.98 14.86
N PHE A 161 17.96 1.46 13.76
CA PHE A 161 17.20 1.19 12.55
C PHE A 161 16.14 0.11 12.74
N ASN A 162 16.44 -0.95 13.50
CA ASN A 162 15.45 -1.98 13.84
C ASN A 162 14.30 -1.42 14.67
N GLN A 163 14.58 -0.50 15.61
CA GLN A 163 13.56 0.17 16.39
C GLN A 163 12.71 1.13 15.52
N PHE A 164 13.36 1.90 14.65
CA PHE A 164 12.68 2.76 13.69
C PHE A 164 11.76 1.96 12.76
N ASN A 165 12.23 0.84 12.20
CA ASN A 165 11.44 -0.02 11.33
C ASN A 165 10.18 -0.55 12.03
N LYS A 166 10.27 -0.90 13.32
CA LYS A 166 9.10 -1.30 14.12
C LYS A 166 8.12 -0.15 14.33
N GLU A 167 8.62 1.04 14.66
CA GLU A 167 7.78 2.24 14.86
C GLU A 167 7.10 2.67 13.56
N LEU A 168 7.82 2.59 12.43
CA LEU A 168 7.29 2.87 11.09
C LEU A 168 6.20 1.87 10.70
N LEU A 169 6.41 0.57 10.93
CA LEU A 169 5.39 -0.45 10.66
C LEU A 169 4.12 -0.22 11.47
N MET A 170 4.25 0.16 12.74
CA MET A 170 3.10 0.51 13.60
C MET A 170 2.38 1.75 13.10
N TYR A 171 3.12 2.76 12.62
CA TYR A 171 2.56 3.96 12.00
C TYR A 171 1.75 3.61 10.74
N GLU A 172 2.31 2.81 9.84
CA GLU A 172 1.64 2.38 8.60
C GLU A 172 0.39 1.56 8.90
N GLN A 173 0.47 0.61 9.84
CA GLN A 173 -0.67 -0.20 10.26
C GLN A 173 -1.79 0.68 10.82
N LYS A 174 -1.45 1.69 11.63
CA LYS A 174 -2.42 2.64 12.17
C LYS A 174 -3.08 3.44 11.05
N LYS A 175 -2.30 3.97 10.10
CA LYS A 175 -2.85 4.71 8.94
C LYS A 175 -3.78 3.84 8.11
N PHE A 176 -3.37 2.61 7.82
CA PHE A 176 -4.21 1.67 7.10
C PHE A 176 -5.54 1.42 7.82
N ASN A 177 -5.52 1.23 9.14
CA ASN A 177 -6.73 1.06 9.94
C ASN A 177 -7.63 2.29 9.92
N GLU A 178 -7.07 3.51 10.01
CA GLU A 178 -7.83 4.76 9.90
C GLU A 178 -8.52 4.89 8.54
N TYR A 179 -7.80 4.60 7.45
CA TYR A 179 -8.38 4.62 6.10
C TYR A 179 -9.49 3.58 5.93
N ASN A 180 -9.29 2.35 6.40
CA ASN A 180 -10.31 1.31 6.35
C ASN A 180 -11.56 1.69 7.13
N LEU A 181 -11.40 2.26 8.32
CA LEU A 181 -12.53 2.69 9.13
C LEU A 181 -13.31 3.81 8.44
N ASN A 182 -12.62 4.77 7.83
CA ASN A 182 -13.26 5.83 7.05
C ASN A 182 -14.00 5.27 5.82
N LEU A 183 -13.38 4.32 5.09
CA LEU A 183 -14.02 3.65 3.97
C LEU A 183 -15.27 2.88 4.39
N GLU A 184 -15.22 2.15 5.51
CA GLU A 184 -16.39 1.46 6.05
C GLU A 184 -17.51 2.42 6.44
N GLN A 185 -17.18 3.56 7.04
CA GLN A 185 -18.15 4.58 7.40
C GLN A 185 -18.82 5.14 6.13
N LEU A 186 -18.03 5.53 5.14
CA LEU A 186 -18.55 6.01 3.85
C LEU A 186 -19.40 4.96 3.15
N ALA A 187 -19.01 3.68 3.19
CA ALA A 187 -19.81 2.59 2.63
C ALA A 187 -21.16 2.42 3.36
N LYS A 188 -21.19 2.55 4.69
CA LYS A 188 -22.43 2.50 5.49
C LYS A 188 -23.34 3.67 5.16
N GLU A 189 -22.79 4.88 5.07
CA GLU A 189 -23.54 6.09 4.71
C GLU A 189 -24.09 5.99 3.28
N ASN A 190 -23.28 5.54 2.33
CA ASN A 190 -23.72 5.35 0.94
C ASN A 190 -24.86 4.32 0.84
N ARG A 191 -24.76 3.19 1.56
CA ARG A 191 -25.88 2.21 1.64
C ARG A 191 -27.14 2.84 2.25
N LYS A 192 -27.01 3.70 3.26
CA LYS A 192 -28.14 4.40 3.88
C LYS A 192 -28.80 5.37 2.90
N LEU A 193 -28.02 6.18 2.19
CA LEU A 193 -28.50 7.11 1.17
C LEU A 193 -29.15 6.36 0.00
N SER A 194 -28.53 5.28 -0.46
CA SER A 194 -29.09 4.41 -1.52
C SER A 194 -30.48 3.88 -1.14
N LYS A 195 -30.67 3.43 0.11
CA LYS A 195 -31.98 3.01 0.61
C LYS A 195 -33.00 4.15 0.64
N GLN A 196 -32.58 5.37 0.99
CA GLN A 196 -33.46 6.55 0.97
C GLN A 196 -33.88 6.90 -0.45
N ILE A 197 -32.96 6.84 -1.42
CA ILE A 197 -33.24 7.07 -2.84
C ILE A 197 -34.30 6.08 -3.34
N ILE A 198 -34.17 4.79 -3.04
CA ILE A 198 -35.15 3.77 -3.44
C ILE A 198 -36.55 4.11 -2.87
N LYS A 199 -36.65 4.41 -1.57
CA LYS A 199 -37.92 4.76 -0.94
C LYS A 199 -38.56 6.01 -1.55
N LEU A 200 -37.76 7.02 -1.86
CA LEU A 200 -38.25 8.25 -2.49
C LEU A 200 -38.73 7.97 -3.92
N LYS A 201 -38.03 7.12 -4.67
CA LYS A 201 -38.44 6.69 -6.00
C LYS A 201 -39.76 5.91 -5.96
N GLU A 202 -39.93 4.96 -5.04
CA GLU A 202 -41.19 4.21 -4.89
C GLU A 202 -42.37 5.13 -4.55
N ARG A 203 -42.16 6.14 -3.70
CA ARG A 203 -43.17 7.16 -3.39
C ARG A 203 -43.52 8.01 -4.62
N TRP A 204 -42.51 8.41 -5.38
CA TRP A 204 -42.71 9.15 -6.63
C TRP A 204 -43.51 8.33 -7.65
N ASP A 205 -43.12 7.06 -7.87
CA ASP A 205 -43.80 6.16 -8.79
C ASP A 205 -45.26 5.92 -8.37
N SER A 206 -45.52 5.82 -7.07
CA SER A 206 -46.88 5.71 -6.51
C SER A 206 -47.73 6.96 -6.76
N LEU A 207 -47.16 8.16 -6.56
CA LEU A 207 -47.83 9.42 -6.85
C LEU A 207 -48.15 9.55 -8.35
N VAL A 208 -47.20 9.18 -9.21
CA VAL A 208 -47.39 9.19 -10.67
C VAL A 208 -48.48 8.19 -11.08
N ALA A 209 -48.49 6.98 -10.51
CA ALA A 209 -49.51 5.98 -10.77
C ALA A 209 -50.91 6.46 -10.36
N SER A 210 -51.04 7.03 -9.16
CA SER A 210 -52.30 7.60 -8.66
C SER A 210 -52.80 8.76 -9.54
N ALA A 211 -51.90 9.64 -9.98
CA ALA A 211 -52.25 10.73 -10.89
C ALA A 211 -52.74 10.22 -12.26
N LYS A 212 -52.09 9.18 -12.82
CA LYS A 212 -52.53 8.52 -14.07
C LYS A 212 -53.91 7.86 -13.91
N GLU A 213 -54.14 7.18 -12.79
CA GLU A 213 -55.43 6.54 -12.49
C GLU A 213 -56.55 7.58 -12.38
N LYS A 214 -56.31 8.68 -11.67
CA LYS A 214 -57.28 9.78 -11.56
C LYS A 214 -57.60 10.39 -12.93
N ARG A 215 -56.60 10.61 -13.78
CA ARG A 215 -56.80 11.11 -15.16
C ARG A 215 -57.62 10.14 -16.00
N ASN A 216 -57.32 8.84 -15.93
CA ASN A 216 -58.03 7.82 -16.70
C ASN A 216 -59.50 7.68 -16.25
N ARG A 217 -59.79 7.88 -14.96
CA ARG A 217 -61.18 7.95 -14.48
C ARG A 217 -61.94 9.16 -15.00
N GLN A 218 -61.29 10.32 -15.09
CA GLN A 218 -61.90 11.56 -15.63
C GLN A 218 -62.10 11.54 -17.15
N LEU A 219 -61.34 10.72 -17.90
CA LEU A 219 -61.46 10.57 -19.35
C LEU A 219 -62.35 9.40 -19.78
N GLY A 220 -62.79 8.57 -18.82
CA GLY A 220 -63.65 7.41 -19.05
C GLY A 220 -65.13 7.65 -18.74
N GLU A 221 -65.48 8.85 -18.29
CA GLU A 221 -66.85 9.41 -18.22
C GLU A 221 -67.09 10.30 -19.44
#